data_AF-A0A426XF82-F1
#
_entry.id   AF-A0A426XF82-F1
#
_cell.length_a   1.000
_cell.length_b   1.000
_cell.length_c   1.000
_cell.angle_alpha   90.00
_cell.angle_beta   90.00
_cell.angle_gamma   90.00
#
_symmetry.space_group_name_H-M   'P 1'
#
loop_
_entity.id
_entity.type
_entity.pdbx_description
1 polymer ?
#
loop_
_entity_poly.entity_id
_entity_poly.type
_entity_poly.pdbx_seq_one_letter_code
_entity_poly.pdbx_strand_id
1 'polypeptide(L)'
;MLYGSNNKRLDQVGTVISGIEAAVKSMKVGGTRRVIIPPSQGYQNTSQEPIPPNVCTNLNVSTSSDLQFFDRQRLFTTIFNPTRLANGEGSTLGTLIFDVELVSIRHS
;
A
#
# COMPACT_ATOMS: atom_id res chain seq x y z
N MET A 1 9.60 -11.12 22.28
CA MET A 1 9.73 -11.06 20.81
C MET A 1 8.33 -11.11 20.22
N LEU A 2 7.73 -9.96 19.91
CA LEU A 2 6.39 -9.89 19.33
C LEU A 2 6.56 -9.84 17.81
N TYR A 3 6.24 -10.94 17.12
CA TYR A 3 6.00 -10.90 15.69
C TYR A 3 4.70 -10.12 15.47
N GLY A 4 4.81 -8.85 15.06
CA GLY A 4 3.69 -8.07 14.56
C GLY A 4 3.23 -8.67 13.24
N SER A 5 2.29 -9.62 13.29
CA SER A 5 1.59 -10.10 12.10
C SER A 5 0.64 -8.99 11.64
N ASN A 6 0.99 -8.30 10.54
CA ASN A 6 0.16 -7.26 9.92
C ASN A 6 -1.10 -7.86 9.25
N ASN A 7 -1.95 -8.55 10.01
CA ASN A 7 -3.27 -9.00 9.55
C ASN A 7 -4.21 -7.79 9.46
N LYS A 8 -4.07 -7.00 8.38
CA LYS A 8 -4.96 -5.88 8.10
C LYS A 8 -6.21 -6.36 7.37
N ARG A 9 -7.35 -5.77 7.73
CA ARG A 9 -8.65 -6.02 7.10
C ARG A 9 -8.65 -5.39 5.71
N LEU A 10 -8.76 -6.20 4.65
CA LEU A 10 -8.66 -5.74 3.26
C LEU A 10 -10.03 -5.48 2.59
N ASP A 11 -11.12 -5.55 3.34
CA ASP A 11 -12.51 -5.43 2.85
C ASP A 11 -13.14 -4.05 3.10
N GLN A 12 -12.39 -3.12 3.69
CA GLN A 12 -12.89 -1.75 3.90
C GLN A 12 -12.77 -0.93 2.61
N VAL A 13 -13.91 -0.77 1.94
CA VAL A 13 -14.05 0.02 0.72
C VAL A 13 -13.51 1.43 0.94
N GLY A 14 -12.55 1.84 0.11
CA GLY A 14 -11.94 3.17 0.15
C GLY A 14 -10.76 3.33 1.12
N THR A 15 -10.54 2.36 2.02
CA THR A 15 -9.36 2.31 2.90
C THR A 15 -8.22 1.52 2.26
N VAL A 16 -8.54 0.56 1.38
CA VAL A 16 -7.53 -0.24 0.67
C VAL A 16 -7.37 0.30 -0.75
N ILE A 17 -6.16 0.24 -1.30
CA ILE A 17 -5.95 0.54 -2.72
C ILE A 17 -6.67 -0.49 -3.59
N SER A 18 -7.35 -0.02 -4.63
CA SER A 18 -8.27 -0.85 -5.44
C SER A 18 -7.56 -2.00 -6.16
N GLY A 19 -6.27 -1.86 -6.48
CA GLY A 19 -5.46 -2.93 -7.04
C GLY A 19 -5.31 -4.15 -6.11
N ILE A 20 -5.19 -3.92 -4.80
CA ILE A 20 -5.14 -5.00 -3.81
C ILE A 20 -6.52 -5.63 -3.65
N GLU A 21 -7.58 -4.81 -3.53
CA GLU A 21 -8.96 -5.32 -3.46
C GLU A 21 -9.30 -6.22 -4.65
N ALA A 22 -8.91 -5.81 -5.86
CA ALA A 22 -9.10 -6.61 -7.07
C ALA A 22 -8.28 -7.90 -7.04
N ALA A 23 -7.02 -7.85 -6.59
CA ALA A 23 -6.15 -9.01 -6.53
C ALA A 23 -6.70 -10.09 -5.57
N VAL A 24 -7.09 -9.70 -4.35
CA VAL A 24 -7.53 -10.65 -3.32
C VAL A 24 -8.86 -11.32 -3.65
N LYS A 25 -9.76 -10.67 -4.39
CA LYS A 25 -11.03 -11.27 -4.85
C LYS A 25 -10.85 -12.54 -5.70
N SER A 26 -9.70 -12.67 -6.36
CA SER A 26 -9.36 -13.85 -7.18
C SER A 26 -8.45 -14.86 -6.47
N MET A 27 -8.04 -14.59 -5.23
CA MET A 27 -7.11 -15.44 -4.50
C MET A 27 -7.82 -16.55 -3.73
N LYS A 28 -7.11 -17.67 -3.55
CA LYS A 28 -7.50 -18.72 -2.61
C LYS A 28 -6.82 -18.46 -1.26
N VAL A 29 -7.51 -18.81 -0.17
CA VAL A 29 -6.93 -18.78 1.18
C VAL A 29 -5.68 -19.68 1.22
N GLY A 30 -4.61 -19.19 1.84
CA GLY A 30 -3.27 -19.81 1.86
C GLY A 30 -2.42 -19.55 0.60
N GLY A 31 -2.94 -18.83 -0.39
CA GLY A 31 -2.19 -18.50 -1.60
C GLY A 31 -1.33 -17.24 -1.45
N THR A 32 -0.15 -17.26 -2.06
CA THR A 32 0.73 -16.09 -2.21
C THR A 32 0.83 -15.68 -3.68
N ARG A 33 0.82 -14.38 -3.97
CA ARG A 33 1.02 -13.85 -5.33
C ARG A 33 1.73 -12.51 -5.33
N ARG A 34 2.46 -12.24 -6.41
CA ARG A 34 2.92 -10.89 -6.75
C ARG A 34 1.81 -10.11 -7.44
N VAL A 35 1.52 -8.92 -6.94
CA VAL A 35 0.51 -8.00 -7.48
C VAL A 35 1.24 -6.77 -8.01
N ILE A 36 1.05 -6.48 -9.30
CA ILE A 36 1.57 -5.30 -9.98
C ILE A 36 0.39 -4.35 -10.18
N ILE A 37 0.45 -3.18 -9.56
CA ILE A 37 -0.67 -2.24 -9.48
C ILE A 37 -0.31 -0.99 -10.30
N PRO A 38 -1.04 -0.68 -11.37
CA PRO A 38 -0.85 0.57 -12.11
C PRO A 38 -1.27 1.78 -11.26
N PRO A 39 -0.77 3.00 -11.54
CA PRO A 39 -1.12 4.21 -10.79
C PRO A 39 -2.64 4.44 -10.65
N SER A 40 -3.41 4.12 -11.69
CA SER A 40 -4.88 4.23 -11.69
C SER A 40 -5.59 3.33 -10.66
N GLN A 41 -4.90 2.33 -10.13
CA GLN A 41 -5.39 1.40 -9.10
C GLN A 41 -4.58 1.49 -7.79
N GLY A 42 -3.64 2.43 -7.71
CA GLY A 42 -2.82 2.71 -6.53
C GLY A 42 -3.50 3.70 -5.58
N TYR A 43 -2.69 4.58 -4.97
CA TYR A 43 -3.19 5.58 -4.02
C TYR A 43 -3.92 6.74 -4.71
N GLN A 44 -5.12 7.02 -4.21
CA GLN A 44 -5.99 8.12 -4.60
C GLN A 44 -6.14 9.16 -3.46
N ASN A 45 -5.90 8.76 -2.21
CA ASN A 45 -5.85 9.66 -1.06
C ASN A 45 -4.83 9.17 -0.02
N THR A 46 -4.60 10.01 1.01
CA THR A 46 -3.60 9.76 2.05
C THR A 46 -4.08 8.80 3.15
N SER A 47 -5.33 8.37 3.14
CA SER A 47 -5.86 7.43 4.13
C SER A 47 -5.67 5.96 3.72
N GLN A 48 -5.30 5.72 2.46
CA GLN A 48 -5.25 4.39 1.89
C GLN A 48 -4.03 3.55 2.30
N GLU A 49 -4.25 2.24 2.33
CA GLU A 49 -3.33 1.19 2.78
C GLU A 49 -3.30 0.02 1.76
N PRO A 50 -2.35 -0.93 1.84
CA PRO A 50 -1.16 -0.93 2.72
C PRO A 50 -0.09 0.04 2.22
N ILE A 51 0.73 0.63 3.09
CA ILE A 51 1.95 1.37 2.70
C ILE A 51 3.11 0.37 2.43
N PRO A 52 3.81 0.42 1.29
CA PRO A 52 4.98 -0.40 1.03
C PRO A 52 6.05 -0.13 2.10
N PRO A 53 6.71 -1.17 2.62
CA PRO A 53 7.84 -0.97 3.50
C PRO A 53 9.02 -0.35 2.73
N ASN A 54 9.79 0.52 3.39
CA ASN A 54 11.06 1.07 2.89
C ASN A 54 10.93 1.96 1.64
N VAL A 55 9.84 2.72 1.52
CA VAL A 55 9.75 3.76 0.47
C VAL A 55 10.90 4.76 0.61
N CYS A 56 11.46 4.96 1.82
CA CYS A 56 12.44 6.02 2.08
C CYS A 56 13.66 5.67 2.96
N THR A 57 13.97 4.40 3.25
CA THR A 57 14.90 4.12 4.36
C THR A 57 16.38 4.05 3.96
N ASN A 58 17.11 5.10 4.35
CA ASN A 58 18.52 5.10 4.81
C ASN A 58 18.63 5.83 6.17
N LEU A 59 17.57 5.84 6.98
CA LEU A 59 17.49 6.64 8.22
C LEU A 59 17.58 5.74 9.45
N ASN A 60 18.46 6.07 10.41
CA ASN A 60 18.57 5.39 11.70
C ASN A 60 17.37 5.71 12.59
N VAL A 61 16.26 5.01 12.38
CA VAL A 61 15.03 5.16 13.16
C VAL A 61 14.82 3.90 13.98
N SER A 62 14.64 4.07 15.28
CA SER A 62 14.66 2.97 16.26
C SER A 62 13.34 2.20 16.39
N THR A 63 12.24 2.69 15.81
CA THR A 63 10.92 2.03 15.93
C THR A 63 10.22 1.85 14.57
N SER A 64 9.47 0.76 14.45
CA SER A 64 8.73 0.41 13.23
C SER A 64 7.53 1.34 12.96
N SER A 65 6.97 1.97 13.99
CA SER A 65 5.92 2.98 13.85
C SER A 65 6.46 4.27 13.24
N ASP A 66 7.65 4.69 13.66
CA ASP A 66 8.28 5.90 13.14
C ASP A 66 8.67 5.72 11.66
N LEU A 67 9.21 4.54 11.30
CA LEU A 67 9.50 4.19 9.91
C LEU A 67 8.24 4.23 9.03
N GLN A 68 7.13 3.64 9.49
CA GLN A 68 5.85 3.70 8.76
C GLN A 68 5.34 5.13 8.60
N PHE A 69 5.48 5.97 9.62
CA PHE A 69 5.09 7.38 9.54
C PHE A 69 5.88 8.13 8.45
N PHE A 70 7.20 7.92 8.40
CA PHE A 70 8.05 8.57 7.39
C PHE A 70 7.77 8.06 5.97
N ASP A 71 7.65 6.75 5.78
CA ASP A 71 7.32 6.15 4.48
C ASP A 71 5.99 6.69 3.95
N ARG A 72 4.98 6.77 4.83
CA ARG A 72 3.65 7.31 4.52
C ARG A 72 3.71 8.78 4.08
N GLN A 73 4.38 9.63 4.87
CA GLN A 73 4.50 11.05 4.56
C GLN A 73 5.20 11.27 3.21
N ARG A 74 6.32 10.59 2.97
CA ARG A 74 7.13 10.76 1.76
C ARG A 74 6.42 10.24 0.51
N LEU A 75 5.81 9.07 0.60
CA LEU A 75 4.99 8.49 -0.47
C LEU A 75 3.93 9.47 -0.94
N PHE A 76 3.14 10.01 -0.01
CA PHE A 76 2.04 10.91 -0.35
C PHE A 76 2.49 12.29 -0.82
N THR A 77 3.58 12.84 -0.27
CA THR A 77 4.15 14.08 -0.82
C THR A 77 4.68 13.92 -2.23
N THR A 78 5.06 12.70 -2.61
CA THR A 78 5.59 12.39 -3.95
C THR A 78 4.46 12.17 -4.95
N ILE A 79 3.43 11.41 -4.57
CA ILE A 79 2.27 11.07 -5.41
C ILE A 79 1.34 12.27 -5.57
N PHE A 80 1.03 12.98 -4.48
CA PHE A 80 0.10 14.10 -4.47
C PHE A 80 0.81 15.47 -4.50
N ASN A 81 2.03 15.52 -5.05
CA ASN A 81 2.74 16.78 -5.19
C ASN A 81 1.97 17.73 -6.14
N PRO A 82 1.51 18.92 -5.70
CA PRO A 82 0.68 19.80 -6.53
C PRO A 82 1.33 20.21 -7.85
N THR A 83 2.63 20.48 -7.85
CA THR A 83 3.38 20.84 -9.07
C THR A 83 3.39 19.70 -10.07
N ARG A 84 3.59 18.46 -9.61
CA ARG A 84 3.59 17.27 -10.46
C ARG A 84 2.20 16.97 -11.02
N LEU A 85 1.17 17.13 -10.19
CA LEU A 85 -0.22 16.99 -10.63
C LEU A 85 -0.56 18.03 -11.70
N ALA A 86 -0.15 19.28 -11.52
CA ALA A 86 -0.32 20.35 -12.50
C ALA A 86 0.42 20.06 -13.83
N ASN A 87 1.54 19.34 -13.77
CA ASN A 87 2.30 18.88 -14.93
C ASN A 87 1.70 17.62 -15.60
N GLY A 88 0.59 17.08 -15.09
CA GLY A 88 -0.02 15.85 -15.62
C GLY A 88 0.72 14.56 -15.23
N GLU A 89 1.72 14.63 -14.35
CA GLU A 89 2.50 13.46 -13.94
C GLU A 89 1.70 12.50 -13.05
N GLY A 90 0.55 12.93 -12.48
CA GLY A 90 -0.24 12.15 -11.53
C GLY A 90 -0.64 10.75 -12.00
N SER A 91 -0.80 10.54 -13.31
CA SER A 91 -1.13 9.22 -13.88
C SER A 91 0.10 8.33 -14.13
N THR A 92 1.32 8.87 -14.01
CA THR A 92 2.60 8.16 -14.25
C THR A 92 3.32 7.78 -12.96
N LEU A 93 2.77 8.15 -11.79
CA LEU A 93 3.48 7.96 -10.52
C LEU A 93 3.26 6.57 -9.95
N GLY A 94 4.22 5.72 -10.28
CA GLY A 94 4.58 4.54 -9.50
C GLY A 94 3.69 3.34 -9.78
N THR A 95 4.25 2.36 -10.48
CA THR A 95 3.74 0.99 -10.38
C THR A 95 4.08 0.46 -8.99
N LEU A 96 3.07 0.07 -8.23
CA LEU A 96 3.29 -0.57 -6.93
C LEU A 96 3.43 -2.08 -7.14
N ILE A 97 4.36 -2.70 -6.42
CA ILE A 97 4.55 -4.14 -6.44
C ILE A 97 4.43 -4.64 -5.01
N PHE A 98 3.48 -5.54 -4.78
CA PHE A 98 3.27 -6.20 -3.50
C PHE A 98 3.35 -7.71 -3.67
N ASP A 99 4.07 -8.37 -2.76
CA ASP A 99 3.88 -9.80 -2.54
C ASP A 99 2.77 -9.93 -1.48
N VAL A 100 1.66 -10.56 -1.85
CA VAL A 100 0.42 -10.64 -1.06
C VAL A 100 0.13 -12.10 -0.72
N GLU A 101 -0.15 -12.36 0.56
CA GLU A 101 -0.63 -13.64 1.06
C GLU A 101 -2.08 -13.49 1.57
N LEU A 102 -2.99 -14.36 1.12
CA LEU A 102 -4.36 -14.38 1.63
C LEU A 102 -4.47 -15.36 2.81
N VAL A 103 -4.36 -14.85 4.04
CA VAL A 103 -4.33 -15.70 5.24
C VAL A 103 -5.70 -16.27 5.61
N SER A 104 -6.78 -15.48 5.49
CA SER A 104 -8.14 -15.93 5.82
C SER A 104 -9.20 -15.03 5.18
N ILE A 105 -10.41 -15.57 4.98
CA ILE A 105 -11.61 -14.80 4.62
C ILE A 105 -12.57 -14.91 5.80
N ARG A 106 -13.07 -13.76 6.28
CA ARG A 106 -14.14 -13.73 7.28
C ARG A 106 -15.45 -13.42 6.56
N HIS A 107 -16.42 -14.32 6.65
CA HIS A 107 -17.78 -14.04 6.24
C HIS A 107 -18.46 -13.23 7.35
N SER A 108 -19.07 -12.10 6.97
CA SER A 108 -19.93 -11.28 7.84
C SER A 108 -21.34 -11.81 7.89
#